data_AF-X0I6P3-F1
#
_entry.id   AF-X0I6P3-F1
#
_cell.length_a   1.000
_cell.length_b   1.000
_cell.length_c   1.000
_cell.angle_alpha   90.00
_cell.angle_beta   90.00
_cell.angle_gamma   90.00
#
_symmetry.space_group_name_H-M   'P 1'
#
loop_
_entity.id
_entity.type
_entity.pdbx_description
1 polymer ?
#
loop_
_entity_poly.entity_id
_entity_poly.type
_entity_poly.pdbx_seq_one_letter_code
_entity_poly.pdbx_strand_id
1 'polypeptide(L)'
;MPSIIQHALAGEAIVNGAFSIACILFPGRLLSPLVASEAVPNSTSAVFKLFGAVTLGMSAPMVLSIADSRDAAAKRNLTYASCSVIESALVSIVLWQTTQPEASGFTFNGLISLLGSLVPALVWHLYVLLSKPHWFKPESAYSAQGRKAL
;
A
#
# COMPACT_ATOMS: atom_id res chain seq x y z
N MET A 1 11.48 22.03 -5.32
CA MET A 1 12.15 20.94 -4.56
C MET A 1 11.20 19.75 -4.62
N PRO A 2 11.52 18.51 -4.26
CA PRO A 2 10.46 17.50 -4.21
C PRO A 2 9.56 17.80 -3.01
N SER A 3 8.26 17.90 -3.25
CA SER A 3 7.23 18.10 -2.21
C SER A 3 7.20 16.93 -1.24
N ILE A 4 6.57 17.14 -0.07
CA ILE A 4 6.38 16.10 0.95
C ILE A 4 5.74 14.84 0.35
N ILE A 5 4.76 14.99 -0.54
CA ILE A 5 4.07 13.87 -1.18
C ILE A 5 4.95 13.07 -2.14
N GLN A 6 5.92 13.72 -2.80
CA GLN A 6 6.83 13.03 -3.73
C GLN A 6 7.83 12.17 -2.95
N HIS A 7 8.31 12.67 -1.80
CA HIS A 7 9.13 11.88 -0.89
C HIS A 7 8.36 10.73 -0.26
N ALA A 8 7.12 10.97 0.18
CA ALA A 8 6.25 9.93 0.71
C ALA A 8 6.02 8.82 -0.33
N LEU A 9 5.58 9.18 -1.56
CA LEU A 9 5.37 8.24 -2.65
C LEU A 9 6.63 7.45 -3.02
N ALA A 10 7.80 8.09 -3.02
CA ALA A 10 9.06 7.40 -3.27
C ALA A 10 9.35 6.36 -2.17
N GLY A 11 9.16 6.74 -0.89
CA GLY A 11 9.29 5.82 0.23
C GLY A 11 8.31 4.66 0.17
N GLU A 12 7.04 4.95 -0.09
CA GLU A 12 5.97 3.95 -0.24
C GLU A 12 6.26 2.98 -1.38
N ALA A 13 6.71 3.48 -2.54
CA ALA A 13 7.05 2.63 -3.67
C ALA A 13 8.22 1.68 -3.36
N ILE A 14 9.24 2.17 -2.63
CA ILE A 14 10.39 1.36 -2.20
C ILE A 14 9.93 0.29 -1.21
N VAL A 15 9.17 0.67 -0.18
CA VAL A 15 8.69 -0.28 0.85
C VAL A 15 7.80 -1.34 0.23
N ASN A 16 6.81 -0.94 -0.59
CA ASN A 16 5.93 -1.87 -1.29
C ASN A 16 6.70 -2.77 -2.26
N GLY A 17 7.65 -2.23 -3.02
CA GLY A 17 8.49 -3.00 -3.93
C GLY A 17 9.34 -4.04 -3.20
N ALA A 18 10.04 -3.63 -2.15
CA ALA A 18 10.88 -4.52 -1.35
C ALA A 18 10.05 -5.63 -0.67
N PHE A 19 8.93 -5.26 -0.05
CA PHE A 19 8.02 -6.22 0.57
C PHE A 19 7.45 -7.20 -0.45
N SER A 20 7.03 -6.72 -1.62
CA SER A 20 6.51 -7.55 -2.70
C SER A 20 7.53 -8.57 -3.22
N ILE A 21 8.78 -8.14 -3.42
CA ILE A 21 9.87 -9.04 -3.79
C ILE A 21 10.09 -10.10 -2.70
N ALA A 22 10.04 -9.70 -1.43
CA ALA A 22 10.16 -10.64 -0.32
C ALA A 22 9.00 -11.65 -0.27
N CYS A 23 7.76 -11.24 -0.54
CA CYS A 23 6.60 -12.14 -0.66
C CYS A 23 6.79 -13.18 -1.77
N ILE A 24 7.36 -12.79 -2.90
CA ILE A 24 7.59 -13.67 -4.06
C ILE A 24 8.70 -14.68 -3.77
N LEU A 25 9.84 -14.21 -3.24
CA LEU A 25 11.05 -15.02 -3.08
C LEU A 25 11.07 -15.82 -1.77
N PHE A 26 10.46 -15.31 -0.71
CA PHE A 26 10.56 -15.89 0.65
C PHE A 26 9.19 -16.05 1.35
N PRO A 27 8.15 -16.58 0.69
CA PRO A 27 6.80 -16.66 1.27
C PRO A 27 6.77 -17.47 2.57
N GLY A 28 7.51 -18.60 2.63
CA GLY A 28 7.54 -19.46 3.80
C GLY A 28 8.05 -18.75 5.06
N ARG A 29 9.08 -17.89 4.93
CA ARG A 29 9.64 -17.13 6.06
C ARG A 29 8.70 -16.06 6.59
N LEU A 30 7.93 -15.44 5.69
CA LEU A 30 7.00 -14.38 6.04
C LEU A 30 5.67 -14.92 6.57
N LEU A 31 5.23 -16.08 6.08
CA LEU A 31 3.97 -16.71 6.46
C LEU A 31 4.10 -17.64 7.67
N SER A 32 5.28 -18.21 7.95
CA SER A 32 5.45 -19.15 9.06
C SER A 32 4.99 -18.63 10.43
N PRO A 33 5.18 -17.35 10.82
CA PRO A 33 4.66 -16.86 12.09
C PRO A 33 3.15 -16.61 12.08
N LEU A 34 2.51 -16.63 10.90
CA LEU A 34 1.12 -16.23 10.73
C LEU A 34 0.18 -17.44 10.64
N VAL A 35 0.60 -18.51 9.96
CA VAL A 35 -0.23 -19.70 9.72
C VAL A 35 -0.39 -20.54 10.99
N ALA A 36 -1.54 -21.20 11.14
CA ALA A 36 -1.81 -22.09 12.27
C ALA A 36 -1.23 -23.51 12.11
N SER A 37 -0.73 -23.85 10.92
CA SER A 37 -0.15 -25.17 10.62
C SER A 37 1.34 -25.23 10.95
N GLU A 38 1.87 -26.43 11.22
CA GLU A 38 3.30 -26.67 11.46
C GLU A 38 4.18 -26.24 10.28
N ALA A 39 3.64 -26.27 9.07
CA ALA A 39 4.30 -25.80 7.86
C ALA A 39 3.36 -24.93 7.01
N VAL A 40 3.91 -23.95 6.30
CA VAL A 40 3.15 -23.10 5.40
C VAL A 40 2.62 -23.93 4.23
N PRO A 41 1.29 -24.03 4.01
CA PRO A 41 0.75 -24.79 2.90
C PRO A 41 1.22 -24.23 1.54
N ASN A 42 1.44 -25.12 0.57
CA ASN A 42 1.89 -24.75 -0.78
C ASN A 42 0.89 -23.81 -1.48
N SER A 43 -0.41 -24.05 -1.30
CA SER A 43 -1.48 -23.19 -1.82
C SER A 43 -1.40 -21.78 -1.23
N THR A 44 -1.24 -21.65 0.09
CA THR A 44 -1.06 -20.37 0.77
C THR A 44 0.19 -19.65 0.28
N SER A 45 1.31 -20.36 0.14
CA SER A 45 2.54 -19.79 -0.44
C SER A 45 2.32 -19.29 -1.86
N ALA A 46 1.63 -20.05 -2.72
CA ALA A 46 1.35 -19.66 -4.09
C ALA A 46 0.48 -18.40 -4.16
N VAL A 47 -0.58 -18.33 -3.37
CA VAL A 47 -1.44 -17.14 -3.26
C VAL A 47 -0.67 -15.94 -2.74
N PHE A 48 0.22 -16.13 -1.76
CA PHE A 48 1.03 -15.03 -1.22
C PHE A 48 2.07 -14.51 -2.22
N LYS A 49 2.62 -15.37 -3.09
CA LYS A 49 3.44 -14.91 -4.23
C LYS A 49 2.63 -14.11 -5.24
N LEU A 50 1.40 -14.54 -5.55
CA LEU A 50 0.49 -13.79 -6.43
C LEU A 50 0.15 -12.42 -5.83
N PHE A 51 -0.13 -12.36 -4.53
CA PHE A 51 -0.31 -11.11 -3.80
C PHE A 51 0.93 -10.21 -3.93
N GLY A 52 2.13 -10.74 -3.69
CA GLY A 52 3.38 -10.01 -3.91
C GLY A 52 3.53 -9.47 -5.34
N ALA A 53 3.19 -10.27 -6.36
CA ALA A 53 3.27 -9.82 -7.75
C ALA A 53 2.28 -8.68 -8.07
N VAL A 54 1.05 -8.77 -7.57
CA VAL A 54 0.05 -7.71 -7.73
C VAL A 54 0.49 -6.43 -7.02
N THR A 55 0.97 -6.54 -5.79
CA THR A 55 1.48 -5.39 -5.01
C THR A 55 2.69 -4.75 -5.69
N LEU A 56 3.59 -5.54 -6.30
CA LEU A 56 4.71 -5.00 -7.08
C LEU A 56 4.21 -4.20 -8.30
N GLY A 57 3.16 -4.69 -8.97
CA GLY A 57 2.50 -3.97 -10.05
C GLY A 57 1.90 -2.63 -9.60
N MET A 58 1.35 -2.58 -8.38
CA MET A 58 0.83 -1.35 -7.76
C MET A 58 1.92 -0.33 -7.41
N SER A 59 3.17 -0.74 -7.21
CA SER A 59 4.28 0.20 -7.03
C SER A 59 4.57 1.01 -8.30
N ALA A 60 4.25 0.50 -9.50
CA ALA A 60 4.49 1.21 -10.75
C ALA A 60 3.72 2.55 -10.85
N PRO A 61 2.38 2.61 -10.64
CA PRO A 61 1.68 3.89 -10.65
C PRO A 61 2.15 4.84 -9.54
N MET A 62 2.63 4.33 -8.38
CA MET A 62 3.25 5.17 -7.35
C MET A 62 4.51 5.86 -7.89
N VAL A 63 5.42 5.11 -8.52
CA VAL A 63 6.64 5.67 -9.13
C VAL A 63 6.31 6.70 -10.22
N LEU A 64 5.36 6.38 -11.09
CA LEU A 64 4.93 7.29 -12.16
C LEU A 64 4.27 8.56 -11.64
N SER A 65 3.82 8.57 -10.38
CA SER A 65 3.21 9.72 -9.72
C SER A 65 4.22 10.62 -9.00
N ILE A 66 5.51 10.25 -8.96
CA ILE A 66 6.56 11.01 -8.26
C ILE A 66 6.93 12.29 -9.01
N ALA A 67 6.97 12.31 -10.34
CA ALA A 67 7.47 13.48 -11.10
C ALA A 67 6.69 14.78 -10.79
N ASP A 68 7.34 15.95 -10.81
CA ASP A 68 6.64 17.24 -10.68
C ASP A 68 6.04 17.68 -12.02
N SER A 69 4.89 17.11 -12.37
CA SER A 69 4.14 17.48 -13.57
C SER A 69 2.64 17.43 -13.32
N ARG A 70 1.85 18.11 -14.17
CA ARG A 70 0.38 18.06 -14.10
C ARG A 70 -0.16 16.64 -14.26
N ASP A 71 0.45 15.85 -15.14
CA ASP A 71 0.03 14.47 -15.41
C ASP A 71 0.32 13.57 -14.21
N ALA A 72 1.51 13.69 -13.60
CA ALA A 72 1.85 12.95 -12.39
C ALA A 72 0.96 13.36 -11.21
N ALA A 73 0.70 14.66 -11.05
CA ALA A 73 -0.24 15.21 -10.07
C ALA A 73 -1.64 14.59 -10.17
N ALA A 74 -2.20 14.47 -11.38
CA ALA A 74 -3.48 13.82 -11.60
C ALA A 74 -3.45 12.32 -11.22
N LYS A 75 -2.34 11.63 -11.54
CA LYS A 75 -2.15 10.21 -11.18
C LYS A 75 -2.05 9.98 -9.68
N ARG A 76 -1.48 10.91 -8.90
CA ARG A 76 -1.38 10.78 -7.43
C ARG A 76 -2.73 10.51 -6.78
N ASN A 77 -3.75 11.30 -7.16
CA ASN A 77 -5.09 11.15 -6.61
C ASN A 77 -5.66 9.75 -6.91
N LEU A 78 -5.55 9.31 -8.17
CA LEU A 78 -6.01 7.98 -8.58
C LEU A 78 -5.25 6.86 -7.87
N THR A 79 -3.93 6.99 -7.72
CA THR A 79 -3.07 6.04 -7.00
C THR A 79 -3.50 5.91 -5.54
N TYR A 80 -3.63 7.03 -4.81
CA TYR A 80 -4.04 7.02 -3.40
C TYR A 80 -5.47 6.49 -3.21
N ALA A 81 -6.40 6.85 -4.10
CA ALA A 81 -7.76 6.32 -4.07
C ALA A 81 -7.78 4.80 -4.31
N SER A 82 -7.02 4.31 -5.30
CA SER A 82 -6.95 2.88 -5.60
C SER A 82 -6.34 2.08 -4.46
N CYS A 83 -5.27 2.59 -3.83
CA CYS A 83 -4.67 1.97 -2.66
C CYS A 83 -5.67 1.89 -1.50
N SER A 84 -6.36 3.01 -1.21
CA SER A 84 -7.38 3.06 -0.15
C SER A 84 -8.48 2.03 -0.35
N VAL A 85 -8.95 1.83 -1.59
CA VAL A 85 -10.00 0.83 -1.92
C VAL A 85 -9.49 -0.59 -1.69
N ILE A 86 -8.30 -0.92 -2.23
CA ILE A 86 -7.71 -2.25 -2.10
C ILE A 86 -7.44 -2.59 -0.63
N GLU A 87 -6.84 -1.66 0.11
CA GLU A 87 -6.52 -1.84 1.52
C GLU A 87 -7.77 -1.95 2.39
N SER A 88 -8.82 -1.17 2.08
CA SER A 88 -10.12 -1.32 2.76
C SER A 88 -10.68 -2.73 2.57
N ALA A 89 -10.65 -3.24 1.34
CA ALA A 89 -11.10 -4.61 1.04
C ALA A 89 -10.26 -5.67 1.79
N LEU A 90 -8.93 -5.51 1.81
CA LEU A 90 -8.03 -6.41 2.55
C LEU A 90 -8.32 -6.38 4.05
N VAL A 91 -8.46 -5.19 4.64
CA VAL A 91 -8.80 -5.03 6.07
C VAL A 91 -10.14 -5.68 6.37
N SER A 92 -11.17 -5.48 5.54
CA SER A 92 -12.47 -6.13 5.71
C SER A 92 -12.39 -7.65 5.64
N ILE A 93 -11.60 -8.21 4.72
CA ILE A 93 -11.40 -9.67 4.62
C ILE A 93 -10.71 -10.21 5.87
N VAL A 94 -9.64 -9.57 6.34
CA VAL A 94 -8.92 -10.03 7.54
C VAL A 94 -9.79 -9.91 8.80
N LEU A 95 -10.55 -8.82 8.95
CA LEU A 95 -11.53 -8.67 10.03
C LEU A 95 -12.65 -9.72 9.95
N TRP A 96 -13.09 -10.10 8.75
CA TRP A 96 -14.05 -11.19 8.61
C TRP A 96 -13.43 -12.53 9.02
N GLN A 97 -12.17 -12.79 8.66
CA GLN A 97 -11.46 -14.02 9.07
C GLN A 97 -11.28 -14.14 10.59
N THR A 98 -11.19 -13.04 11.35
CA THR A 98 -11.15 -13.12 12.82
C THR A 98 -12.46 -13.65 13.42
N THR A 99 -13.58 -13.53 12.70
CA THR A 99 -14.87 -14.12 13.09
C THR A 99 -14.99 -15.61 12.73
N GLN A 100 -14.06 -16.13 11.92
CA GLN A 100 -14.06 -17.49 11.39
C GLN A 100 -12.72 -18.20 11.68
N PRO A 101 -12.35 -18.37 12.97
CA PRO A 101 -11.01 -18.81 13.34
C PRO A 101 -10.64 -20.19 12.77
N GLU A 102 -11.59 -21.12 12.70
CA GLU A 102 -11.35 -22.49 12.20
C GLU A 102 -11.18 -22.57 10.67
N ALA A 103 -11.73 -21.60 9.93
CA ALA A 103 -11.68 -21.58 8.47
C ALA A 103 -10.56 -20.70 7.90
N SER A 104 -9.94 -19.84 8.71
CA SER A 104 -8.98 -18.85 8.22
C SER A 104 -7.64 -19.47 7.78
N GLY A 105 -7.21 -20.57 8.42
CA GLY A 105 -5.87 -21.14 8.26
C GLY A 105 -4.74 -20.31 8.91
N PHE A 106 -5.07 -19.17 9.52
CA PHE A 106 -4.15 -18.29 10.25
C PHE A 106 -4.38 -18.39 11.76
N THR A 107 -3.32 -18.12 12.54
CA THR A 107 -3.48 -17.90 13.98
C THR A 107 -4.18 -16.57 14.23
N PHE A 108 -4.88 -16.45 15.36
CA PHE A 108 -5.48 -15.16 15.75
C PHE A 108 -4.45 -14.04 15.82
N ASN A 109 -3.29 -14.29 16.44
CA ASN A 109 -2.20 -13.33 16.50
C ASN A 109 -1.66 -12.99 15.10
N GLY A 110 -1.60 -13.95 14.19
CA GLY A 110 -1.26 -13.72 12.79
C GLY A 110 -2.23 -12.78 12.09
N LEU A 111 -3.55 -12.95 12.30
CA LEU A 111 -4.57 -12.04 11.77
C LEU A 111 -4.43 -10.63 12.37
N ILE A 112 -4.17 -10.51 13.67
CA ILE A 112 -3.89 -9.21 14.31
C ILE A 112 -2.62 -8.58 13.74
N SER A 113 -1.55 -9.35 13.50
CA SER A 113 -0.33 -8.86 12.84
C SER A 113 -0.59 -8.37 11.42
N LEU A 114 -1.44 -9.06 10.64
CA LEU A 114 -1.86 -8.61 9.31
C LEU A 114 -2.67 -7.31 9.37
N LEU A 115 -3.58 -7.17 10.33
CA LEU A 115 -4.29 -5.90 10.54
C LEU A 115 -3.31 -4.78 10.94
N GLY A 116 -2.34 -5.10 11.79
CA GLY A 116 -1.31 -4.17 12.22
C GLY A 116 -0.42 -3.66 11.08
N SER A 117 -0.28 -4.40 9.98
CA SER A 117 0.46 -3.93 8.79
C SER A 117 -0.44 -3.19 7.80
N LEU A 118 -1.70 -3.62 7.60
CA LEU A 118 -2.62 -3.04 6.62
C LEU A 118 -3.28 -1.74 7.10
N VAL A 119 -3.70 -1.67 8.36
CA VAL A 119 -4.45 -0.52 8.89
C VAL A 119 -3.64 0.77 8.86
N PRO A 120 -2.35 0.80 9.25
CA PRO A 120 -1.56 2.03 9.15
C PRO A 120 -1.45 2.56 7.72
N ALA A 121 -1.27 1.67 6.73
CA ALA A 121 -1.22 2.05 5.33
C ALA A 121 -2.55 2.66 4.86
N LEU A 122 -3.67 2.01 5.20
CA LEU A 122 -5.01 2.50 4.89
C LEU A 122 -5.27 3.88 5.52
N VAL A 123 -4.96 4.03 6.81
CA VAL A 123 -5.12 5.30 7.54
C VAL A 123 -4.29 6.39 6.88
N TRP A 124 -3.05 6.09 6.50
CA TRP A 124 -2.18 7.04 5.81
C TRP A 124 -2.77 7.46 4.45
N HIS A 125 -3.18 6.51 3.61
CA HIS A 125 -3.73 6.83 2.30
C HIS A 125 -5.03 7.63 2.40
N LEU A 126 -5.95 7.26 3.30
CA LEU A 126 -7.18 8.01 3.56
C LEU A 126 -6.89 9.41 4.12
N TYR A 127 -5.91 9.54 5.01
CA TYR A 127 -5.50 10.83 5.56
C TYR A 127 -5.02 11.77 4.45
N VAL A 128 -4.11 11.29 3.59
CA VAL A 128 -3.59 12.10 2.48
C VAL A 128 -4.71 12.46 1.50
N LEU A 129 -5.54 11.47 1.13
CA LEU A 129 -6.62 11.64 0.17
C LEU A 129 -7.67 12.66 0.64
N LEU A 130 -8.10 12.57 1.90
CA LEU A 130 -9.21 13.36 2.44
C LEU A 130 -8.74 14.68 3.08
N SER A 131 -7.61 14.66 3.79
CA SER A 131 -7.15 15.80 4.59
C SER A 131 -6.10 16.65 3.89
N LYS A 132 -5.41 16.11 2.87
CA LYS A 132 -4.33 16.80 2.14
C LYS A 132 -4.57 16.87 0.62
N PRO A 133 -5.76 17.23 0.12
CA PRO A 133 -6.02 17.28 -1.33
C PRO A 133 -5.13 18.30 -2.08
N HIS A 134 -4.60 19.30 -1.38
CA HIS A 134 -3.66 20.26 -1.94
C HIS A 134 -2.28 19.65 -2.28
N TRP A 135 -1.90 18.52 -1.70
CA TRP A 135 -0.66 17.81 -2.03
C TRP A 135 -0.69 17.19 -3.43
N PHE A 136 -1.88 17.00 -4.01
CA PHE A 136 -1.99 16.51 -5.39
C PHE A 136 -1.80 17.58 -6.45
N LYS A 137 -1.57 18.84 -6.08
CA LYS A 137 -1.27 19.90 -7.04
C LYS A 137 0.24 19.92 -7.34
N PRO A 138 0.66 20.23 -8.59
CA PRO A 138 2.09 20.33 -8.92
C PRO A 138 2.72 21.56 -8.25
N GLU A 139 3.99 21.47 -7.82
CA GLU A 139 4.67 22.58 -7.14
C GLU A 139 4.82 23.81 -8.05
N SER A 140 5.01 23.56 -9.35
CA SER A 140 5.03 24.59 -10.39
C SER A 140 3.76 25.48 -10.41
N ALA A 141 2.62 24.98 -9.94
CA ALA A 141 1.39 25.79 -9.85
C ALA A 141 1.47 26.86 -8.74
N TYR A 142 2.18 26.58 -7.64
CA TYR A 142 2.32 27.51 -6.51
C TYR A 142 3.34 28.61 -6.81
N SER A 143 4.44 28.28 -7.47
CA SER A 143 5.45 29.25 -7.89
C SER A 143 4.96 30.18 -9.01
N ALA A 144 4.06 29.71 -9.88
CA ALA A 144 3.38 30.56 -10.87
C ALA A 144 2.37 31.55 -10.25
N GLN A 145 1.73 31.20 -9.12
CA GLN A 145 0.85 32.10 -8.39
C GLN A 145 1.62 33.19 -7.62
N GLY A 146 2.72 32.85 -6.96
CA GLY A 146 3.56 33.83 -6.28
C GLY A 146 4.18 34.86 -7.21
N ARG A 147 4.49 34.48 -8.46
CA ARG A 147 5.05 35.38 -9.48
C ARG A 147 4.01 36.30 -10.13
N LYS A 148 2.70 36.04 -9.94
CA LYS A 148 1.60 36.91 -10.40
C LYS A 148 1.12 37.91 -9.34
N ALA A 149 1.59 37.77 -8.10
CA ALA A 149 1.22 38.62 -6.97
C ALA A 149 2.27 39.71 -6.65
N LEU A 150 3.34 39.77 -7.44
CA LEU A 150 4.37 40.81 -7.49
C LEU A 150 4.25 41.57 -8.81
#